data_AF-A0A432W2H9-F1
#
_entry.id   AF-A0A432W2H9-F1
#
_cell.length_a   1.000
_cell.length_b   1.000
_cell.length_c   1.000
_cell.angle_alpha   90.00
_cell.angle_beta   90.00
_cell.angle_gamma   90.00
#
_symmetry.space_group_name_H-M   'P 1'
#
loop_
_entity.id
_entity.type
_entity.pdbx_description
1 polymer ?
#
loop_
_entity_poly.entity_id
_entity_poly.type
_entity_poly.pdbx_seq_one_letter_code
_entity_poly.pdbx_strand_id
1 'polypeptide(L)'
;MGRLNPFSRASGLTESTQRTWLQRSFAMSVISSLHRRAGLILFVQIIIWTISGFYFSWQGREALTANQYYHTLPAAPLAGMSNYATPDIHLARLGDVRSVSITLIDGIPRLEAEYVPALERGHETHPQTRNIYGNAVAWFDGETGHRWHTSAITAQRLAVDSYTGSGMFNGIKDIPRSDAFPSWAGPGFEVHFADKLNTKVFIDQASGIVLGHRNDPWEIADWMYRLHFMDYSGHRNFNNLLIITTGLVSVWFVLTGIMMLLRVWWQGAFVARASLPYNNALRSKQIPREASASEPETDNQPAKAEPKS
;
A
#
# COMPACT_ATOMS: atom_id res chain seq x y z
N MET A 1 -7.14 29.84 -75.48
CA MET A 1 -7.96 28.70 -75.01
C MET A 1 -7.06 27.72 -74.27
N GLY A 2 -7.03 27.78 -72.93
CA GLY A 2 -6.34 26.78 -72.10
C GLY A 2 -7.38 25.99 -71.33
N ARG A 3 -7.46 24.67 -71.55
CA ARG A 3 -8.38 23.79 -70.83
C ARG A 3 -7.89 23.62 -69.39
N LEU A 4 -8.64 24.16 -68.42
CA LEU A 4 -8.49 23.82 -67.01
C LEU A 4 -8.96 22.37 -66.80
N ASN A 5 -8.03 21.53 -66.33
CA ASN A 5 -8.28 20.13 -66.06
C ASN A 5 -9.12 20.02 -64.76
N PRO A 6 -10.34 19.46 -64.78
CA PRO A 6 -11.26 19.47 -63.63
C PRO A 6 -10.84 18.52 -62.48
N PHE A 7 -9.74 17.79 -62.62
CA PHE A 7 -9.28 16.79 -61.64
C PHE A 7 -8.20 17.28 -60.65
N SER A 8 -7.75 18.53 -60.71
CA SER A 8 -6.70 19.04 -59.82
C SER A 8 -7.16 19.39 -58.38
N ARG A 9 -8.46 19.27 -58.07
CA ARG A 9 -9.02 19.56 -56.73
C ARG A 9 -9.26 18.34 -55.83
N ALA A 10 -9.06 17.12 -56.33
CA ALA A 10 -9.45 15.90 -55.60
C ALA A 10 -8.35 15.29 -54.72
N SER A 11 -7.08 15.69 -54.85
CA SER A 11 -5.95 15.08 -54.11
C SER A 11 -5.72 15.64 -52.70
N GLY A 12 -6.25 16.82 -52.36
CA GLY A 12 -6.03 17.45 -51.04
C GLY A 12 -7.04 17.08 -49.95
N LEU A 13 -8.22 16.57 -50.31
CA LEU A 13 -9.30 16.24 -49.36
C LEU A 13 -9.26 14.79 -48.87
N THR A 14 -8.56 13.89 -49.58
CA THR A 14 -8.46 12.47 -49.24
C THR A 14 -7.36 12.19 -48.23
N GLU A 15 -6.20 12.86 -48.33
CA GLU A 15 -5.08 12.66 -47.39
C GLU A 15 -5.38 13.15 -45.97
N SER A 16 -6.05 14.30 -45.81
CA SER A 16 -6.40 14.85 -44.49
C SER A 16 -7.45 13.98 -43.77
N THR A 17 -8.43 13.46 -44.53
CA THR A 17 -9.49 12.59 -44.01
C THR A 17 -8.97 11.17 -43.70
N GLN A 18 -8.06 10.62 -44.51
CA GLN A 18 -7.41 9.33 -44.21
C GLN A 18 -6.44 9.42 -43.02
N ARG A 19 -5.64 10.49 -42.91
CA ARG A 19 -4.73 10.68 -41.77
C ARG A 19 -5.48 10.80 -40.45
N THR A 20 -6.59 11.55 -40.41
CA THR A 20 -7.41 11.70 -39.21
C THR A 20 -8.15 10.41 -38.80
N TRP A 21 -8.61 9.61 -39.78
CA TRP A 21 -9.22 8.30 -39.51
C TRP A 21 -8.21 7.27 -38.99
N LEU A 22 -7.03 7.17 -39.61
CA LEU A 22 -5.95 6.27 -39.19
C LEU A 22 -5.43 6.62 -37.80
N GLN A 23 -5.24 7.91 -37.49
CA GLN A 23 -4.84 8.37 -36.15
C GLN A 23 -5.89 8.04 -35.08
N ARG A 24 -7.19 8.23 -35.39
CA ARG A 24 -8.29 7.86 -34.48
C ARG A 24 -8.38 6.34 -34.26
N SER A 25 -8.19 5.54 -35.31
CA SER A 25 -8.18 4.08 -35.23
C SER A 25 -6.99 3.56 -34.41
N PHE A 26 -5.79 4.11 -34.66
CA PHE A 26 -4.57 3.77 -33.93
C PHE A 26 -4.67 4.15 -32.45
N ALA A 27 -5.11 5.38 -32.13
CA ALA A 27 -5.29 5.83 -30.75
C ALA A 27 -6.27 4.94 -29.96
N MET A 28 -7.38 4.53 -30.59
CA MET A 28 -8.33 3.61 -29.95
C MET A 28 -7.75 2.21 -29.71
N SER A 29 -6.94 1.69 -30.64
CA SER A 29 -6.24 0.41 -30.47
C SER A 29 -5.25 0.45 -29.30
N VAL A 30 -4.49 1.55 -29.17
CA VAL A 30 -3.55 1.76 -28.05
C VAL A 30 -4.31 1.85 -26.73
N ILE A 31 -5.38 2.64 -26.64
CA ILE A 31 -6.19 2.77 -25.42
C ILE A 31 -6.79 1.41 -25.03
N SER A 32 -7.31 0.64 -25.99
CA SER A 32 -7.84 -0.71 -25.73
C SER A 32 -6.77 -1.69 -25.23
N SER A 33 -5.57 -1.65 -25.81
CA SER A 33 -4.44 -2.46 -25.37
C SER A 33 -4.01 -2.11 -23.94
N LEU A 34 -3.84 -0.83 -23.65
CA LEU A 34 -3.49 -0.36 -22.31
C LEU A 34 -4.59 -0.69 -21.30
N HIS A 35 -5.86 -0.51 -21.66
CA HIS A 35 -7.00 -0.81 -20.79
C HIS A 35 -7.02 -2.29 -20.42
N ARG A 36 -6.81 -3.19 -21.39
CA ARG A 36 -6.73 -4.64 -21.12
C ARG A 36 -5.58 -5.00 -20.19
N ARG A 37 -4.40 -4.38 -20.36
CA ARG A 37 -3.24 -4.60 -19.48
C ARG A 37 -3.48 -4.07 -18.08
N ALA A 38 -4.00 -2.86 -17.95
CA ALA A 38 -4.36 -2.27 -16.68
C ALA A 38 -5.44 -3.11 -15.97
N GLY A 39 -6.44 -3.59 -16.70
CA GLY A 39 -7.47 -4.47 -16.16
C GLY A 39 -6.91 -5.76 -15.58
N LEU A 40 -5.90 -6.37 -16.21
CA LEU A 40 -5.24 -7.56 -15.66
C LEU A 40 -4.51 -7.24 -14.34
N ILE A 41 -3.77 -6.12 -14.30
CA ILE A 41 -3.06 -5.69 -13.09
C ILE A 41 -4.05 -5.42 -11.95
N LEU A 42 -5.12 -4.66 -12.24
CA LEU A 42 -6.17 -4.33 -11.27
C LEU A 42 -6.91 -5.60 -10.79
N PHE A 43 -7.17 -6.54 -11.69
CA PHE A 43 -7.81 -7.81 -11.32
C PHE A 43 -6.96 -8.62 -10.36
N VAL A 44 -5.65 -8.76 -10.63
CA VAL A 44 -4.72 -9.41 -9.71
C VAL A 44 -4.70 -8.69 -8.37
N GLN A 45 -4.67 -7.36 -8.37
CA GLN A 45 -4.70 -6.57 -7.14
C GLN A 45 -6.00 -6.76 -6.34
N ILE A 46 -7.15 -6.85 -7.00
CA ILE A 46 -8.44 -7.15 -6.36
C ILE A 46 -8.41 -8.55 -5.72
N ILE A 47 -7.78 -9.54 -6.34
CA ILE A 47 -7.60 -10.87 -5.74
C ILE A 47 -6.77 -10.77 -4.46
N ILE A 48 -5.64 -10.06 -4.51
CA ILE A 48 -4.78 -9.84 -3.32
C ILE A 48 -5.57 -9.16 -2.21
N TRP A 49 -6.35 -8.12 -2.53
CA TRP A 49 -7.21 -7.42 -1.57
C TRP A 49 -8.32 -8.30 -1.01
N THR A 50 -8.91 -9.16 -1.84
CA THR A 50 -9.95 -10.10 -1.41
C THR A 50 -9.38 -11.14 -0.43
N ILE A 51 -8.23 -11.73 -0.76
CA ILE A 51 -7.56 -12.74 0.09
C ILE A 51 -7.12 -12.13 1.42
N SER A 52 -6.45 -10.97 1.38
CA SER A 52 -6.01 -10.27 2.60
C SER A 52 -7.18 -9.74 3.43
N GLY A 53 -8.25 -9.24 2.79
CA GLY A 53 -9.48 -8.82 3.48
C GLY A 53 -10.21 -9.98 4.15
N PHE A 54 -10.27 -11.14 3.48
CA PHE A 54 -10.79 -12.37 4.06
C PHE A 54 -9.94 -12.81 5.25
N TYR A 55 -8.60 -12.75 5.14
CA TYR A 55 -7.71 -13.05 6.26
C TYR A 55 -8.04 -12.19 7.49
N PHE A 56 -8.22 -10.87 7.35
CA PHE A 56 -8.58 -10.01 8.49
C PHE A 56 -9.96 -10.29 9.07
N SER A 57 -10.90 -10.73 8.23
CA SER A 57 -12.26 -11.09 8.67
C SER A 57 -12.27 -12.41 9.43
N TRP A 58 -11.35 -13.32 9.08
CA TRP A 58 -11.22 -14.63 9.70
C TRP A 58 -10.38 -14.59 10.99
N GLN A 59 -9.33 -13.77 11.03
CA GLN A 59 -8.43 -13.68 12.18
C GLN A 59 -9.00 -12.83 13.32
N GLY A 60 -8.79 -13.28 14.55
CA GLY A 60 -9.13 -12.52 15.76
C GLY A 60 -8.22 -11.31 15.95
N ARG A 61 -8.66 -10.35 16.78
CA ARG A 61 -7.90 -9.12 17.08
C ARG A 61 -6.50 -9.40 17.65
N GLU A 62 -6.36 -10.48 18.40
CA GLU A 62 -5.11 -10.87 19.07
C GLU A 62 -3.99 -11.17 18.08
N ALA A 63 -4.31 -11.85 16.97
CA ALA A 63 -3.35 -12.11 15.89
C ALA A 63 -2.90 -10.84 15.17
N LEU A 64 -3.71 -9.77 15.19
CA LEU A 64 -3.41 -8.52 14.48
C LEU A 64 -2.55 -7.56 15.30
N THR A 65 -2.61 -7.64 16.64
CA THR A 65 -1.92 -6.71 17.54
C THR A 65 -0.75 -7.32 18.29
N ALA A 66 -0.69 -8.66 18.38
CA ALA A 66 0.25 -9.41 19.24
C ALA A 66 0.12 -9.10 20.75
N ASN A 67 -1.01 -8.55 21.19
CA ASN A 67 -1.18 -8.14 22.59
C ASN A 67 -1.64 -9.28 23.53
N GLN A 68 -1.71 -10.52 23.05
CA GLN A 68 -2.25 -11.64 23.82
C GLN A 68 -1.51 -11.89 25.15
N TYR A 69 -0.19 -11.73 25.14
CA TYR A 69 0.65 -11.86 26.34
C TYR A 69 1.24 -10.53 26.79
N TYR A 70 0.73 -9.41 26.27
CA TYR A 70 1.17 -8.08 26.66
C TYR A 70 0.34 -7.57 27.82
N HIS A 71 1.01 -7.18 28.90
CA HIS A 71 0.42 -6.45 30.00
C HIS A 71 1.13 -5.11 30.17
N THR A 72 0.36 -4.03 30.17
CA THR A 72 0.89 -2.69 30.44
C THR A 72 1.34 -2.63 31.88
N LEU A 73 2.62 -2.34 32.10
CA LEU A 73 3.13 -2.05 33.43
C LEU A 73 2.42 -0.79 33.97
N PRO A 74 1.61 -0.89 35.05
CA PRO A 74 0.93 0.27 35.59
C PRO A 74 1.96 1.31 36.04
N ALA A 75 1.68 2.59 35.78
CA ALA A 75 2.51 3.66 36.30
C ALA A 75 2.47 3.61 37.84
N ALA A 76 3.57 3.18 38.44
CA ALA A 76 3.70 3.16 39.89
C ALA A 76 3.73 4.62 40.39
N PRO A 77 3.00 4.95 41.47
CA PRO A 77 3.08 6.28 42.05
C PRO A 77 4.51 6.53 42.53
N LEU A 78 5.04 7.71 42.22
CA LEU A 78 6.29 8.18 42.80
C LEU A 78 6.14 8.17 44.32
N ALA A 79 7.05 7.48 45.01
CA ALA A 79 7.09 7.53 46.46
C ALA A 79 7.36 8.99 46.88
N GLY A 80 6.41 9.59 47.60
CA GLY A 80 6.42 11.02 47.93
C GLY A 80 7.50 11.45 48.94
N MET A 81 8.33 10.51 49.40
CA MET A 81 9.35 10.71 50.44
C MET A 81 10.75 10.23 50.00
N SER A 82 10.95 10.05 48.70
CA SER A 82 12.25 9.70 48.13
C SER A 82 13.04 10.97 47.78
N ASN A 83 14.31 11.02 48.16
CA ASN A 83 15.23 12.04 47.66
C ASN A 83 15.63 11.68 46.24
N TYR A 84 14.95 12.25 45.25
CA TYR A 84 15.36 12.13 43.86
C TYR A 84 16.54 13.09 43.61
N ALA A 85 17.60 12.58 42.97
CA ALA A 85 18.69 13.42 42.50
C ALA A 85 18.15 14.41 41.46
N THR A 86 18.39 15.70 41.67
CA THR A 86 18.19 16.72 40.65
C THR A 86 19.44 16.75 39.77
N PRO A 87 19.36 16.40 38.48
CA PRO A 87 20.55 16.33 37.62
C PRO A 87 21.01 17.73 37.19
N ASP A 88 21.04 18.72 38.10
CA ASP A 88 21.18 20.15 37.81
C ASP A 88 22.44 20.48 36.99
N ILE A 89 23.57 19.84 37.33
CA ILE A 89 24.84 20.00 36.63
C ILE A 89 24.78 19.42 35.21
N HIS A 90 23.99 18.37 35.00
CA HIS A 90 23.83 17.72 33.70
C HIS A 90 22.77 18.43 32.84
N LEU A 91 21.66 18.90 33.44
CA LEU A 91 20.62 19.68 32.77
C LEU A 91 21.18 21.00 32.22
N ALA A 92 22.06 21.66 32.98
CA ALA A 92 22.74 22.88 32.53
C ALA A 92 23.61 22.68 31.27
N ARG A 93 23.98 21.43 30.93
CA ARG A 93 24.76 21.10 29.72
C ARG A 93 23.88 20.72 28.52
N LEU A 94 22.57 20.60 28.69
CA LEU A 94 21.65 20.27 27.61
C LEU A 94 21.26 21.50 26.78
N GLY A 95 21.18 22.67 27.40
CA GLY A 95 20.70 23.91 26.79
C GLY A 95 19.41 24.38 27.44
N ASP A 96 18.42 24.77 26.65
CA ASP A 96 17.13 25.26 27.15
C ASP A 96 16.19 24.09 27.46
N VAL A 97 16.07 23.71 28.74
CA VAL A 97 15.19 22.64 29.22
C VAL A 97 13.76 23.17 29.35
N ARG A 98 12.84 22.58 28.59
CA ARG A 98 11.43 23.00 28.52
C ARG A 98 10.54 22.27 29.49
N SER A 99 10.78 20.97 29.66
CA SER A 99 9.99 20.13 30.54
C SER A 99 10.86 19.04 31.16
N VAL A 100 10.53 18.67 32.39
CA VAL A 100 11.12 17.51 33.07
C VAL A 100 9.97 16.68 33.61
N SER A 101 9.90 15.41 33.22
CA SER A 101 8.95 14.45 33.75
C SER A 101 9.69 13.29 34.43
N ILE A 102 9.04 12.62 35.38
CA ILE A 102 9.63 11.49 36.09
C ILE A 102 8.71 10.30 35.94
N THR A 103 9.26 9.15 35.53
CA THR A 103 8.54 7.89 35.36
C THR A 103 9.33 6.77 36.03
N LEU A 104 8.66 5.85 36.74
CA LEU A 104 9.34 4.66 37.27
C LEU A 104 9.50 3.60 36.18
N ILE A 105 10.71 3.09 36.02
CA ILE A 105 11.05 1.98 35.13
C ILE A 105 11.77 0.92 35.98
N ASP A 106 11.21 -0.28 36.09
CA ASP A 106 11.72 -1.35 36.98
C ASP A 106 11.91 -0.86 38.44
N GLY A 107 10.99 -0.01 38.92
CA GLY A 107 11.07 0.60 40.25
C GLY A 107 12.06 1.76 40.37
N ILE A 108 12.88 2.03 39.36
CA ILE A 108 13.88 3.10 39.37
C ILE A 108 13.26 4.38 38.79
N PRO A 109 13.35 5.53 39.48
CA PRO A 109 12.91 6.81 38.92
C PRO A 109 13.78 7.19 37.73
N ARG A 110 13.17 7.36 36.55
CA ARG A 110 13.83 7.89 35.35
C ARG A 110 13.30 9.29 35.08
N LEU A 111 14.20 10.27 35.01
CA LEU A 111 13.87 11.62 34.56
C LEU A 111 13.98 11.69 33.05
N GLU A 112 12.99 12.31 32.43
CA GLU A 112 12.96 12.64 31.01
C GLU A 112 12.93 14.16 30.86
N ALA A 113 14.02 14.70 30.32
CA ALA A 113 14.17 16.13 30.07
C ALA A 113 14.00 16.40 28.57
N GLU A 114 12.98 17.18 28.23
CA GLU A 114 12.81 17.73 26.88
C GLU A 114 13.51 19.08 26.80
N TYR A 115 14.39 19.24 25.83
CA TYR A 115 15.26 20.42 25.74
C TYR A 115 15.55 20.83 24.31
N VAL A 116 15.99 22.08 24.13
CA VAL A 116 16.57 22.56 22.86
C VAL A 116 18.08 22.61 23.01
N PRO A 117 18.84 21.88 22.19
CA PRO A 117 20.30 21.86 22.27
C PRO A 117 20.91 23.26 22.08
N ALA A 118 21.77 23.68 23.02
CA ALA A 118 22.56 24.90 22.83
C ALA A 118 23.80 24.63 21.96
N LEU A 119 24.14 25.58 21.09
CA LEU A 119 25.30 25.52 20.19
C LEU A 119 26.62 25.92 20.86
N GLU A 120 26.58 26.31 22.13
CA GLU A 120 27.73 26.86 22.85
C GLU A 120 28.71 25.77 23.33
N ARG A 121 30.00 26.12 23.34
CA ARG A 121 31.08 25.21 23.75
C ARG A 121 30.90 24.82 25.23
N GLY A 122 30.68 23.53 25.50
CA GLY A 122 30.41 23.01 26.85
C GLY A 122 29.06 22.28 26.98
N HIS A 123 28.18 22.41 25.99
CA HIS A 123 26.93 21.67 25.90
C HIS A 123 27.08 20.33 25.18
N GLU A 124 26.21 19.37 25.49
CA GLU A 124 26.21 18.06 24.84
C GLU A 124 25.86 18.17 23.35
N THR A 125 26.66 17.52 22.51
CA THR A 125 26.37 17.42 21.08
C THR A 125 25.23 16.42 20.84
N HIS A 126 24.14 16.87 20.23
CA HIS A 126 23.00 16.01 19.93
C HIS A 126 23.41 14.82 19.03
N PRO A 127 23.00 13.57 19.32
CA PRO A 127 23.36 12.38 18.54
C PRO A 127 22.93 12.48 17.06
N GLN A 128 21.89 13.27 16.78
CA GLN A 128 21.45 13.58 15.43
C GLN A 128 21.78 15.05 15.13
N THR A 129 22.95 15.32 14.58
CA THR A 129 23.41 16.66 14.15
C THR A 129 22.57 17.30 13.05
N ARG A 130 21.50 16.64 12.59
CA ARG A 130 20.65 17.10 11.47
C ARG A 130 19.57 18.09 11.85
N ASN A 131 19.24 18.27 13.14
CA ASN A 131 18.19 19.23 13.53
C ASN A 131 18.45 19.85 14.91
N ILE A 132 19.42 20.75 14.98
CA ILE A 132 19.87 21.42 16.22
C ILE A 132 18.81 22.39 16.77
N TYR A 133 17.80 22.72 15.97
CA TYR A 133 16.67 23.58 16.34
C TYR A 133 15.42 22.81 16.75
N GLY A 134 15.48 21.47 16.80
CA GLY A 134 14.38 20.61 17.23
C GLY A 134 14.42 20.31 18.73
N ASN A 135 13.27 19.92 19.28
CA ASN A 135 13.22 19.39 20.65
C ASN A 135 13.98 18.06 20.69
N ALA A 136 14.82 17.90 21.69
CA ALA A 136 15.58 16.70 22.00
C ALA A 136 15.14 16.14 23.35
N VAL A 137 15.39 14.86 23.55
CA VAL A 137 15.04 14.16 24.80
C VAL A 137 16.30 13.56 25.41
N ALA A 138 16.47 13.76 26.71
CA ALA A 138 17.53 13.19 27.50
C ALA A 138 16.96 12.46 28.70
N TRP A 139 17.42 11.22 28.92
CA TRP A 139 17.03 10.42 30.06
C TRP A 139 18.13 10.40 31.12
N PHE A 140 17.73 10.50 32.39
CA PHE A 140 18.60 10.44 33.56
C PHE A 140 18.04 9.48 34.60
N ASP A 141 18.94 8.84 35.31
CA ASP A 141 18.62 8.09 36.52
C ASP A 141 18.33 9.06 37.66
N GLY A 142 17.19 8.89 38.33
CA GLY A 142 16.70 9.78 39.36
C GLY A 142 17.20 9.48 40.76
N GLU A 143 17.98 8.43 40.96
CA GLU A 143 18.68 8.17 42.21
C GLU A 143 20.10 8.73 42.15
N THR A 144 20.75 8.64 40.98
CA THR A 144 22.15 9.01 40.79
C THR A 144 22.37 10.32 40.04
N GLY A 145 21.41 10.77 39.24
CA GLY A 145 21.52 11.95 38.36
C GLY A 145 22.34 11.72 37.09
N HIS A 146 22.85 10.50 36.85
CA HIS A 146 23.65 10.17 35.67
C HIS A 146 22.77 9.87 34.45
N ARG A 147 23.38 9.80 33.25
CA ARG A 147 22.68 9.41 32.02
C ARG A 147 22.05 8.04 32.20
N TRP A 148 20.76 7.93 31.88
CA TRP A 148 20.06 6.65 31.89
C TRP A 148 20.61 5.75 30.79
N HIS A 149 20.81 4.48 31.12
CA HIS A 149 21.11 3.43 30.16
C HIS A 149 20.40 2.16 30.57
N THR A 150 19.62 1.58 29.65
CA THR A 150 18.94 0.31 29.91
C THR A 150 19.93 -0.82 29.72
N SER A 151 20.30 -1.49 30.81
CA SER A 151 21.14 -2.69 30.76
C SER A 151 20.36 -3.89 30.22
N ALA A 152 21.06 -4.91 29.69
CA ALA A 152 20.43 -6.17 29.28
C ALA A 152 19.65 -6.84 30.42
N ILE A 153 20.11 -6.70 31.67
CA ILE A 153 19.44 -7.23 32.87
C ILE A 153 18.12 -6.49 33.11
N THR A 154 18.14 -5.16 33.05
CA THR A 154 16.95 -4.32 33.18
C THR A 154 15.96 -4.62 32.05
N ALA A 155 16.43 -4.73 30.81
CA ALA A 155 15.60 -5.07 29.66
C ALA A 155 14.95 -6.46 29.80
N GLN A 156 15.69 -7.46 30.32
CA GLN A 156 15.15 -8.78 30.62
C GLN A 156 14.03 -8.71 31.66
N ARG A 157 14.21 -7.97 32.76
CA ARG A 157 13.18 -7.81 33.81
C ARG A 157 11.93 -7.14 33.25
N LEU A 158 12.09 -6.02 32.56
CA LEU A 158 10.99 -5.32 31.90
C LEU A 158 10.23 -6.21 30.92
N ALA A 159 10.96 -7.05 30.17
CA ALA A 159 10.35 -8.01 29.26
C ALA A 159 9.50 -9.04 30.02
N VAL A 160 10.06 -9.64 31.07
CA VAL A 160 9.38 -10.64 31.92
C VAL A 160 8.16 -10.05 32.61
N ASP A 161 8.27 -8.84 33.16
CA ASP A 161 7.17 -8.18 33.87
C ASP A 161 6.02 -7.78 32.92
N SER A 162 6.35 -7.45 31.66
CA SER A 162 5.34 -7.15 30.64
C SER A 162 4.68 -8.40 30.04
N TYR A 163 5.20 -9.59 30.32
CA TYR A 163 4.82 -10.85 29.69
C TYR A 163 3.95 -11.70 30.61
N THR A 164 2.75 -12.05 30.14
CA THR A 164 1.77 -12.85 30.89
C THR A 164 1.58 -14.27 30.36
N GLY A 165 2.34 -14.66 29.34
CA GLY A 165 2.27 -15.99 28.76
C GLY A 165 2.95 -17.06 29.63
N SER A 166 2.79 -18.33 29.24
CA SER A 166 3.37 -19.47 29.96
C SER A 166 4.81 -19.80 29.55
N GLY A 167 5.36 -19.07 28.58
CA GLY A 167 6.69 -19.33 28.03
C GLY A 167 7.81 -18.93 28.97
N MET A 168 8.88 -19.73 28.95
CA MET A 168 10.11 -19.39 29.67
C MET A 168 10.94 -18.40 28.85
N PHE A 169 11.71 -17.55 29.52
CA PHE A 169 12.73 -16.73 28.88
C PHE A 169 13.68 -17.62 28.04
N ASN A 170 13.88 -17.24 26.78
CA ASN A 170 14.62 -18.00 25.78
C ASN A 170 15.78 -17.20 25.15
N GLY A 171 16.16 -16.09 25.77
CA GLY A 171 17.31 -15.29 25.34
C GLY A 171 16.98 -13.82 25.09
N ILE A 172 18.04 -13.03 24.99
CA ILE A 172 18.01 -11.59 24.70
C ILE A 172 19.04 -11.31 23.62
N LYS A 173 18.69 -10.43 22.69
CA LYS A 173 19.54 -10.02 21.58
C LYS A 173 19.55 -8.51 21.45
N ASP A 174 20.73 -7.94 21.28
CA ASP A 174 20.89 -6.53 20.94
C ASP A 174 20.54 -6.31 19.46
N ILE A 175 19.68 -5.32 19.21
CA ILE A 175 19.23 -4.97 17.87
C ILE A 175 19.47 -3.49 17.61
N PRO A 176 20.11 -3.10 16.49
CA PRO A 176 20.30 -1.69 16.15
C PRO A 176 19.00 -1.04 15.64
N ARG A 177 18.05 -1.86 15.15
CA ARG A 177 16.72 -1.47 14.67
C ARG A 177 15.84 -2.72 14.54
N SER A 178 14.52 -2.54 14.48
CA SER A 178 13.55 -3.60 14.18
C SER A 178 12.55 -3.16 13.11
N ASP A 179 12.31 -4.02 12.12
CA ASP A 179 11.25 -3.83 11.11
C ASP A 179 9.84 -3.90 11.70
N ALA A 180 9.71 -4.47 12.91
CA ALA A 180 8.44 -4.52 13.63
C ALA A 180 8.02 -3.16 14.21
N PHE A 181 8.95 -2.19 14.24
CA PHE A 181 8.76 -0.82 14.69
C PHE A 181 9.46 0.19 13.76
N PRO A 182 8.93 0.43 12.54
CA PRO A 182 9.61 1.26 11.53
C PRO A 182 9.87 2.71 11.98
N SER A 183 8.94 3.28 12.76
CA SER A 183 9.04 4.64 13.31
C SER A 183 10.04 4.75 14.47
N TRP A 184 10.43 3.64 15.09
CA TRP A 184 11.43 3.63 16.14
C TRP A 184 12.83 3.63 15.52
N ALA A 185 13.65 4.58 15.97
CA ALA A 185 15.00 4.80 15.50
C ALA A 185 15.93 4.79 16.71
N GLY A 186 16.47 3.62 17.03
CA GLY A 186 17.39 3.45 18.15
C GLY A 186 17.82 2.00 18.30
N PRO A 187 18.94 1.76 18.99
CA PRO A 187 19.27 0.42 19.43
C PRO A 187 18.33 0.00 20.57
N GLY A 188 18.09 -1.30 20.68
CA GLY A 188 17.21 -1.89 21.67
C GLY A 188 17.54 -3.35 21.89
N PHE A 189 16.67 -3.99 22.65
CA PHE A 189 16.76 -5.40 22.96
C PHE A 189 15.53 -6.13 22.42
N GLU A 190 15.76 -7.29 21.82
CA GLU A 190 14.74 -8.27 21.46
C GLU A 190 14.84 -9.45 22.44
N VAL A 191 13.81 -9.64 23.25
CA VAL A 191 13.74 -10.72 24.25
C VAL A 191 12.77 -11.79 23.77
N HIS A 192 13.23 -13.03 23.73
CA HIS A 192 12.46 -14.16 23.20
C HIS A 192 11.86 -14.99 24.34
N PHE A 193 10.64 -15.45 24.14
CA PHE A 193 9.96 -16.39 25.03
C PHE A 193 9.66 -17.71 24.31
N ALA A 194 9.92 -18.82 24.99
CA ALA A 194 9.61 -20.17 24.51
C ALA A 194 8.13 -20.50 24.79
N ASP A 195 7.23 -19.86 24.05
CA ASP A 195 5.80 -20.16 24.06
C ASP A 195 5.31 -20.69 22.71
N LYS A 196 4.00 -20.98 22.62
CA LYS A 196 3.39 -21.49 21.38
C LYS A 196 3.32 -20.45 20.25
N LEU A 197 3.49 -19.17 20.56
CA LEU A 197 3.35 -18.06 19.61
C LEU A 197 4.70 -17.50 19.17
N ASN A 198 5.80 -17.98 19.77
CA ASN A 198 7.14 -17.41 19.67
C ASN A 198 7.16 -15.91 19.98
N THR A 199 6.62 -15.54 21.14
CA THR A 199 6.58 -14.13 21.58
C THR A 199 7.96 -13.51 21.69
N LYS A 200 8.10 -12.33 21.10
CA LYS A 200 9.26 -11.45 21.11
C LYS A 200 8.87 -10.12 21.74
N VAL A 201 9.60 -9.67 22.74
CA VAL A 201 9.38 -8.39 23.41
C VAL A 201 10.50 -7.43 23.06
N PHE A 202 10.13 -6.22 22.65
CA PHE A 202 11.08 -5.21 22.20
C PHE A 202 11.19 -4.10 23.25
N ILE A 203 12.42 -3.79 23.66
CA ILE A 203 12.72 -2.77 24.67
C ILE A 203 13.69 -1.77 24.07
N ASP A 204 13.39 -0.49 24.19
CA ASP A 204 14.28 0.57 23.76
C ASP A 204 15.48 0.70 24.71
N GLN A 205 16.70 0.69 24.20
CA GLN A 205 17.89 0.75 25.06
C GLN A 205 18.08 2.13 25.68
N ALA A 206 17.70 3.19 24.95
CA ALA A 206 17.93 4.57 25.36
C ALA A 206 16.99 5.02 26.49
N SER A 207 15.72 4.62 26.43
CA SER A 207 14.71 4.98 27.43
C SER A 207 14.37 3.85 28.39
N GLY A 208 14.44 2.58 27.97
CA GLY A 208 13.93 1.45 28.76
C GLY A 208 12.42 1.27 28.63
N ILE A 209 11.79 1.90 27.63
CA ILE A 209 10.37 1.68 27.33
C ILE A 209 10.21 0.34 26.61
N VAL A 210 9.20 -0.44 27.03
CA VAL A 210 8.73 -1.61 26.26
C VAL A 210 7.97 -1.10 25.04
N LEU A 211 8.56 -1.25 23.86
CA LEU A 211 7.98 -0.82 22.58
C LEU A 211 6.72 -1.63 22.25
N GLY A 212 6.73 -2.91 22.60
CA GLY A 212 5.59 -3.80 22.45
C GLY A 212 6.01 -5.25 22.23
N HIS A 213 5.00 -6.10 22.12
CA HIS A 213 5.15 -7.54 21.88
C HIS A 213 4.88 -7.85 20.42
N ARG A 214 5.54 -8.89 19.88
CA ARG A 214 5.35 -9.44 18.54
C ARG A 214 5.38 -10.95 18.62
N ASN A 215 4.73 -11.61 17.68
CA ASN A 215 4.65 -13.06 17.62
C ASN A 215 4.41 -13.52 16.18
N ASP A 216 4.49 -14.83 15.93
CA ASP A 216 4.38 -15.37 14.57
C ASP A 216 3.04 -15.02 13.88
N PRO A 217 1.86 -15.11 14.54
CA PRO A 217 0.60 -14.69 13.93
C PRO A 217 0.60 -13.21 13.49
N TRP A 218 1.27 -12.35 14.27
CA TRP A 218 1.40 -10.94 13.93
C TRP A 218 2.30 -10.71 12.72
N GLU A 219 3.37 -11.49 12.52
CA GLU A 219 4.23 -11.36 11.34
C GLU A 219 3.44 -11.64 10.05
N ILE A 220 2.57 -12.64 10.07
CA ILE A 220 1.65 -12.94 8.97
C ILE A 220 0.65 -11.79 8.80
N ALA A 221 0.09 -11.27 9.90
CA ALA A 221 -0.82 -10.14 9.85
C ALA A 221 -0.16 -8.88 9.29
N ASP A 222 1.09 -8.59 9.64
CA ASP A 222 1.85 -7.45 9.11
C ASP A 222 2.05 -7.58 7.60
N TRP A 223 2.40 -8.77 7.11
CA TRP A 223 2.46 -9.04 5.67
C TRP A 223 1.12 -8.84 4.97
N MET A 224 0.03 -9.30 5.57
CA MET A 224 -1.32 -9.09 5.04
C MET A 224 -1.67 -7.60 5.01
N TYR A 225 -1.25 -6.81 6.00
CA TYR A 225 -1.43 -5.36 6.01
C TYR A 225 -0.65 -4.68 4.89
N ARG A 226 0.61 -5.09 4.66
CA ARG A 226 1.43 -4.56 3.56
C ARG A 226 0.77 -4.81 2.20
N LEU A 227 0.27 -6.02 1.98
CA LEU A 227 -0.44 -6.40 0.75
C LEU A 227 -1.77 -5.64 0.59
N HIS A 228 -2.56 -5.54 1.67
CA HIS A 228 -3.89 -4.93 1.62
C HIS A 228 -3.83 -3.42 1.41
N PHE A 229 -3.01 -2.71 2.18
CA PHE A 229 -2.86 -1.27 2.05
C PHE A 229 -1.89 -0.86 0.94
N MET A 230 -1.23 -1.84 0.30
CA MET A 230 -0.13 -1.61 -0.64
C MET A 230 0.93 -0.67 -0.05
N ASP A 231 1.21 -0.83 1.24
CA ASP A 231 2.25 -0.11 1.97
C ASP A 231 3.32 -1.10 2.44
N TYR A 232 4.39 -1.21 1.67
CA TYR A 232 5.49 -2.12 1.99
C TYR A 232 6.50 -1.54 2.97
N SER A 233 6.32 -0.28 3.41
CA SER A 233 7.22 0.37 4.36
C SER A 233 6.99 -0.05 5.81
N GLY A 234 5.84 -0.66 6.12
CA GLY A 234 5.44 -1.07 7.47
C GLY A 234 4.83 0.04 8.34
N HIS A 235 4.73 1.28 7.84
CA HIS A 235 4.15 2.39 8.61
C HIS A 235 2.61 2.37 8.65
N ARG A 236 1.98 1.43 7.95
CA ARG A 236 0.51 1.31 7.83
C ARG A 236 -0.11 2.58 7.27
N ASN A 237 0.57 3.19 6.31
CA ASN A 237 0.16 4.42 5.66
C ASN A 237 -0.73 4.13 4.43
N PHE A 238 -2.02 4.43 4.55
CA PHE A 238 -2.99 4.32 3.46
C PHE A 238 -2.88 5.44 2.42
N ASN A 239 -2.05 6.46 2.65
CA ASN A 239 -1.84 7.60 1.76
C ASN A 239 -0.38 7.63 1.28
N ASN A 240 -0.03 6.65 0.45
CA ASN A 240 1.30 6.50 -0.12
C ASN A 240 1.29 6.63 -1.66
N LEU A 241 2.46 6.80 -2.27
CA LEU A 241 2.55 7.04 -3.72
C LEU A 241 1.96 5.88 -4.55
N LEU A 242 2.12 4.63 -4.10
CA LEU A 242 1.67 3.44 -4.82
C LEU A 242 0.14 3.37 -4.87
N ILE A 243 -0.55 3.54 -3.74
CA ILE A 243 -2.02 3.56 -3.68
C ILE A 243 -2.59 4.78 -4.42
N ILE A 244 -1.97 5.96 -4.32
CA ILE A 244 -2.40 7.16 -5.09
C ILE A 244 -2.30 6.90 -6.59
N THR A 245 -1.16 6.39 -7.06
CA THR A 245 -0.95 6.08 -8.49
C THR A 245 -1.92 5.01 -8.96
N THR A 246 -2.14 3.97 -8.16
CA THR A 246 -3.12 2.91 -8.46
C THR A 246 -4.54 3.46 -8.53
N GLY A 247 -4.89 4.41 -7.66
CA GLY A 247 -6.17 5.13 -7.69
C GLY A 247 -6.35 5.93 -8.99
N LEU A 248 -5.33 6.68 -9.42
CA LEU A 248 -5.35 7.42 -10.69
C LEU A 248 -5.49 6.48 -11.91
N VAL A 249 -4.75 5.37 -11.92
CA VAL A 249 -4.86 4.33 -12.96
C VAL A 249 -6.25 3.70 -12.96
N SER A 250 -6.87 3.50 -11.78
CA SER A 250 -8.22 2.96 -11.65
C SER A 250 -9.28 3.92 -12.20
N VAL A 251 -9.16 5.23 -11.92
CA VAL A 251 -10.02 6.26 -12.51
C VAL A 251 -9.89 6.25 -14.03
N TRP A 252 -8.66 6.24 -14.55
CA TRP A 252 -8.42 6.12 -15.99
C TRP A 252 -9.01 4.84 -16.58
N PHE A 253 -8.89 3.71 -15.89
CA PHE A 253 -9.46 2.42 -16.31
C PHE A 253 -10.99 2.49 -16.41
N VAL A 254 -11.67 3.06 -15.41
CA VAL A 254 -13.12 3.25 -15.43
C VAL A 254 -13.56 4.16 -16.59
N LEU A 255 -12.91 5.32 -16.76
CA LEU A 255 -13.24 6.27 -17.82
C LEU A 255 -13.05 5.66 -19.21
N THR A 256 -11.96 4.94 -19.43
CA THR A 256 -11.70 4.26 -20.71
C THR A 256 -12.68 3.12 -20.96
N GLY A 257 -13.09 2.40 -19.90
CA GLY A 257 -14.15 1.39 -19.97
C GLY A 257 -15.50 1.97 -20.38
N ILE A 258 -15.92 3.07 -19.73
CA ILE A 258 -17.17 3.79 -20.06
C ILE A 258 -17.12 4.30 -21.50
N MET A 259 -16.02 4.93 -21.91
CA MET A 259 -15.84 5.42 -23.28
C MET A 259 -16.01 4.31 -24.31
N MET A 260 -15.39 3.13 -24.09
CA MET A 260 -15.53 1.99 -24.98
C MET A 260 -16.96 1.43 -24.97
N LEU A 261 -17.59 1.34 -23.80
CA LEU A 261 -18.96 0.86 -23.67
C LEU A 261 -19.94 1.77 -24.42
N LEU A 262 -19.84 3.08 -24.24
CA LEU A 262 -20.66 4.06 -24.96
C LEU A 262 -20.42 4.02 -26.47
N ARG A 263 -19.18 3.82 -26.90
CA ARG A 263 -18.86 3.64 -28.32
C ARG A 263 -19.56 2.40 -28.89
N VAL A 264 -19.50 1.25 -28.21
CA VAL A 264 -20.19 0.02 -28.63
C VAL A 264 -21.71 0.23 -28.65
N TRP A 265 -22.23 0.94 -27.64
CA TRP A 265 -23.64 1.32 -27.53
C TRP A 265 -24.10 2.13 -28.74
N TRP A 266 -23.43 3.24 -29.03
CA TRP A 266 -23.80 4.11 -30.16
C TRP A 266 -23.62 3.45 -31.53
N GLN A 267 -22.75 2.46 -31.64
CA GLN A 267 -22.59 1.69 -32.87
C GLN A 267 -23.70 0.63 -33.09
N GLY A 268 -24.63 0.48 -32.14
CA GLY A 268 -25.61 -0.60 -32.15
C GLY A 268 -24.95 -1.99 -32.11
N ALA A 269 -23.68 -2.05 -31.67
CA ALA A 269 -22.82 -3.21 -31.78
C ALA A 269 -22.89 -4.14 -30.56
N PHE A 270 -23.89 -3.99 -29.69
CA PHE A 270 -24.33 -5.07 -28.79
C PHE A 270 -25.03 -6.18 -29.56
N VAL A 271 -24.41 -6.63 -30.65
CA VAL A 271 -24.81 -7.83 -31.35
C VAL A 271 -24.23 -8.96 -30.51
N ALA A 272 -25.08 -9.63 -29.72
CA ALA A 272 -24.73 -10.94 -29.19
C ALA A 272 -24.14 -11.76 -30.34
N ARG A 273 -22.96 -12.35 -30.13
CA ARG A 273 -22.18 -13.05 -31.17
C ARG A 273 -23.11 -13.72 -32.20
N ALA A 274 -22.89 -13.47 -33.48
CA ALA A 274 -23.68 -14.10 -34.56
C ALA A 274 -23.62 -15.64 -34.52
N SER A 275 -22.65 -16.21 -33.80
CA SER A 275 -22.52 -17.66 -33.57
C SER A 275 -23.46 -18.24 -32.51
N LEU A 276 -24.28 -17.44 -31.82
CA LEU A 276 -25.26 -17.94 -30.85
C LEU A 276 -26.56 -18.33 -31.58
N PRO A 277 -27.07 -19.57 -31.43
CA PRO A 277 -28.21 -20.10 -32.18
C PRO A 277 -29.47 -19.21 -32.14
N TYR A 278 -29.69 -18.53 -31.01
CA TYR A 278 -30.83 -17.63 -30.78
C TYR A 278 -30.87 -16.43 -31.75
N ASN A 279 -29.70 -15.96 -32.21
CA ASN A 279 -29.62 -14.75 -33.06
C ASN A 279 -29.89 -15.04 -34.54
N ASN A 280 -29.71 -16.29 -35.00
CA ASN A 280 -30.06 -16.69 -36.36
C ASN A 280 -31.57 -16.62 -36.60
N ALA A 281 -32.37 -16.96 -35.59
CA ALA A 281 -33.84 -16.93 -35.67
C ALA A 281 -34.42 -15.51 -35.74
N LEU A 282 -33.71 -14.52 -35.18
CA LEU A 282 -34.10 -13.11 -35.27
C LEU A 282 -33.80 -12.52 -36.66
N ARG A 283 -32.67 -12.91 -37.27
CA ARG A 283 -32.33 -12.51 -38.65
C ARG A 283 -33.22 -13.16 -39.70
N SER A 284 -33.60 -14.43 -39.53
CA SER A 284 -34.46 -15.13 -40.49
C SER A 284 -35.89 -14.57 -40.53
N LYS A 285 -36.35 -13.89 -39.47
CA LYS A 285 -37.67 -13.26 -39.41
C LYS A 285 -37.73 -11.85 -40.02
N GLN A 286 -36.58 -11.24 -40.31
CA GLN A 286 -36.50 -9.85 -40.80
C GLN A 286 -36.28 -9.71 -42.32
N ILE A 287 -36.22 -10.82 -43.07
CA ILE A 287 -36.20 -10.75 -44.54
C ILE A 287 -37.66 -10.71 -45.02
N PRO A 288 -38.18 -9.59 -45.54
CA PRO A 288 -39.48 -9.59 -46.19
C PRO A 288 -39.39 -10.47 -47.44
N ARG A 289 -40.38 -11.34 -47.65
CA ARG A 289 -40.60 -12.07 -48.91
C ARG A 289 -41.03 -11.09 -50.02
N GLU A 290 -40.14 -10.20 -50.44
CA GLU A 290 -40.31 -9.36 -51.62
C GLU A 290 -39.01 -9.35 -52.42
N ALA A 291 -38.58 -10.53 -52.84
CA ALA A 291 -37.58 -10.70 -53.90
C ALA A 291 -37.80 -12.03 -54.65
N SER A 292 -39.06 -12.45 -54.73
CA SER A 292 -39.46 -13.68 -55.45
C SER A 292 -40.79 -13.45 -56.15
N ALA A 293 -40.81 -12.57 -57.17
CA ALA A 293 -41.72 -12.68 -58.31
C ALA A 293 -41.39 -11.61 -59.38
N SER A 294 -41.54 -12.05 -60.65
CA SER A 294 -41.55 -11.31 -61.94
C SER A 294 -40.17 -10.94 -62.53
N GLU A 295 -39.80 -11.25 -63.79
CA GLU A 295 -40.53 -11.77 -64.97
C GLU A 295 -39.50 -12.16 -66.11
N PRO A 296 -39.89 -12.49 -67.37
CA PRO A 296 -39.51 -13.71 -68.08
C PRO A 296 -38.36 -13.53 -69.11
N GLU A 297 -37.73 -14.64 -69.52
CA GLU A 297 -36.76 -14.65 -70.62
C GLU A 297 -37.39 -15.26 -71.90
N THR A 298 -37.45 -14.43 -72.93
CA THR A 298 -38.05 -14.69 -74.24
C THR A 298 -37.14 -15.49 -75.18
N ASP A 299 -37.79 -16.37 -75.93
CA ASP A 299 -37.40 -17.11 -77.13
C ASP A 299 -36.42 -16.41 -78.09
N ASN A 300 -35.40 -17.15 -78.56
CA ASN A 300 -34.84 -16.97 -79.89
C ASN A 300 -34.13 -18.26 -80.38
N GLN A 301 -34.76 -18.99 -81.30
CA GLN A 301 -34.09 -19.97 -82.19
C GLN A 301 -33.32 -19.24 -83.30
N PRO A 302 -32.30 -19.90 -83.93
CA PRO A 302 -32.60 -20.50 -85.23
C PRO A 302 -31.95 -21.87 -85.50
N ALA A 303 -32.75 -22.71 -86.16
CA ALA A 303 -32.51 -23.75 -87.16
C ALA A 303 -31.11 -24.40 -87.37
N LYS A 304 -31.11 -25.75 -87.19
CA LYS A 304 -30.60 -26.85 -88.05
C LYS A 304 -29.24 -26.72 -88.77
N ALA A 305 -28.34 -27.66 -88.44
CA ALA A 305 -27.76 -28.62 -89.38
C ALA A 305 -27.05 -29.79 -88.65
N GLU A 306 -27.64 -30.98 -88.73
CA GLU A 306 -27.00 -32.30 -88.58
C GLU A 306 -26.25 -32.67 -89.88
N PRO A 307 -25.55 -33.83 -90.00
CA PRO A 307 -24.87 -34.67 -89.00
C PRO A 307 -23.47 -35.12 -89.50
N LYS A 308 -22.69 -35.85 -88.69
CA LYS A 308 -21.95 -37.05 -89.15
C LYS A 308 -21.29 -37.85 -88.01
N SER A 309 -21.61 -39.15 -88.05
CA SER A 309 -20.98 -40.37 -87.49
C SER A 309 -20.67 -40.45 -86.01
#